data_AF-A0A4U5JQ35-F1
#
_entry.id   AF-A0A4U5JQ35-F1
#
_cell.length_a   1.000
_cell.length_b   1.000
_cell.length_c   1.000
_cell.angle_alpha   90.00
_cell.angle_beta   90.00
_cell.angle_gamma   90.00
#
_symmetry.space_group_name_H-M   'P 1'
#
loop_
_entity.id
_entity.type
_entity.pdbx_description
1 polymer ?
#
loop_
_entity_poly.entity_id
_entity_poly.type
_entity_poly.pdbx_seq_one_letter_code
_entity_poly.pdbx_strand_id
1 'polypeptide(L)'
;MNAPDNDKLDQALADEREWLAQEQAMRDERIGASAAGASAPEAQYRIVARALREPPAASLPPDFARQVARMAESRAEAGIQIEPLVLRALGAVLGVSGVAALAYYGREAAAGVDPRMLQWSLAIGACAAMTWSLDWARRWMHRDEPMRHA
;
A
#
# COMPACT_ATOMS: atom_id res chain seq x y z
N MET A 1 38.21 11.31 -3.63
CA MET A 1 37.32 11.44 -2.46
C MET A 1 36.62 12.78 -2.61
N ASN A 2 35.43 12.80 -3.22
CA ASN A 2 34.70 14.06 -3.46
C ASN A 2 34.02 14.48 -2.16
N ALA A 3 34.23 15.73 -1.75
CA ALA A 3 33.55 16.30 -0.59
C ALA A 3 32.02 16.22 -0.80
N PRO A 4 31.23 15.95 0.26
CA PRO A 4 29.79 16.04 0.14
C PRO A 4 29.40 17.46 -0.32
N ASP A 5 28.45 17.51 -1.24
CA ASP A 5 27.89 18.71 -1.81
C ASP A 5 27.11 19.47 -0.73
N ASN A 6 27.82 20.32 0.02
CA ASN A 6 27.27 21.05 1.19
C ASN A 6 26.02 21.87 0.82
N ASP A 7 25.89 22.31 -0.43
CA ASP A 7 24.72 23.05 -0.92
C ASP A 7 23.44 22.20 -0.87
N LYS A 8 23.53 20.91 -1.21
CA LYS A 8 22.38 19.99 -1.11
C LYS A 8 21.97 19.72 0.33
N LEU A 9 22.95 19.68 1.24
CA LEU A 9 22.67 19.48 2.66
C LEU A 9 21.98 20.72 3.24
N ASP A 10 22.46 21.91 2.87
CA ASP A 10 21.88 23.18 3.32
C ASP A 10 20.45 23.36 2.79
N GLN A 11 20.19 22.97 1.54
CA GLN A 11 18.84 22.92 0.97
C GLN A 11 17.94 21.94 1.71
N ALA A 12 18.39 20.69 1.93
CA ALA A 12 17.62 19.69 2.66
C ALA A 12 17.29 20.15 4.10
N LEU A 13 18.22 20.84 4.76
CA LEU A 13 17.99 21.41 6.09
C LEU A 13 17.04 22.61 6.08
N ALA A 14 17.01 23.40 4.99
CA ALA A 14 16.04 24.47 4.82
C ALA A 14 14.63 23.91 4.58
N ASP A 15 14.51 22.92 3.70
CA ASP A 15 13.26 22.21 3.39
C ASP A 15 12.69 21.52 4.63
N GLU A 16 13.53 20.85 5.42
CA GLU A 16 13.11 20.21 6.68
C GLU A 16 12.57 21.23 7.69
N ARG A 17 13.24 22.39 7.82
CA ARG A 17 12.77 23.48 8.71
C ARG A 17 11.42 24.04 8.25
N GLU A 18 11.23 24.18 6.95
CA GLU A 18 9.96 24.63 6.38
C GLU A 18 8.85 23.60 6.60
N TRP A 19 9.14 22.31 6.37
CA TRP A 19 8.21 21.22 6.62
C TRP A 19 7.76 21.16 8.09
N LEU A 20 8.71 21.28 9.02
CA LEU A 20 8.40 21.30 10.46
C LEU A 20 7.52 22.49 10.85
N ALA A 21 7.77 23.68 10.29
CA ALA A 21 6.93 24.85 10.53
C ALA A 21 5.48 24.64 10.05
N GLN A 22 5.30 23.97 8.90
CA GLN A 22 3.98 23.61 8.38
C GLN A 22 3.27 22.57 9.27
N GLU A 23 3.96 21.49 9.63
CA GLU A 23 3.43 20.45 10.52
C GLU A 23 3.02 21.02 11.89
N GLN A 24 3.86 21.87 12.47
CA GLN A 24 3.57 22.49 13.75
C GLN A 24 2.35 23.42 13.66
N ALA A 25 2.26 24.26 12.62
CA ALA A 25 1.10 25.12 12.40
C ALA A 25 -0.21 24.32 12.23
N MET A 26 -0.17 23.19 11.52
CA MET A 26 -1.34 22.30 11.36
C MET A 26 -1.75 21.65 12.69
N ARG A 27 -0.78 21.23 13.51
CA ARG A 27 -1.05 20.62 14.83
C ARG A 27 -1.61 21.64 15.80
N ASP A 28 -1.02 22.82 15.88
CA ASP A 28 -1.45 23.92 16.73
C ASP A 28 -2.89 24.35 16.43
N GLU A 29 -3.24 24.48 15.14
CA GLU A 29 -4.61 24.79 14.73
C GLU A 29 -5.58 23.62 15.05
N ARG A 30 -5.11 22.37 15.04
CA ARG A 30 -5.92 21.21 15.44
C ARG A 30 -6.33 21.25 16.90
N ILE A 31 -5.42 21.65 17.78
CA ILE A 31 -5.64 21.71 19.23
C ILE A 31 -6.11 23.08 19.73
N GLY A 32 -6.22 24.08 18.84
CA GLY A 32 -6.61 25.44 19.19
C GLY A 32 -5.56 26.18 20.02
N ALA A 33 -4.27 25.87 19.83
CA ALA A 33 -3.20 26.49 20.58
C ALA A 33 -3.09 28.00 20.31
N SER A 34 -2.73 28.76 21.35
CA SER A 34 -2.52 30.21 21.26
C SER A 34 -1.45 30.55 20.23
N ALA A 35 -1.61 31.67 19.53
CA ALA A 35 -0.61 32.20 18.60
C ALA A 35 0.53 32.96 19.31
N ALA A 36 0.44 33.15 20.63
CA ALA A 36 1.45 33.83 21.42
C ALA A 36 2.74 33.00 21.46
N GLY A 37 3.72 33.37 20.64
CA GLY A 37 5.03 32.71 20.54
C GLY A 37 5.32 32.01 19.21
N ALA A 38 4.38 32.02 18.26
CA ALA A 38 4.60 31.43 16.93
C ALA A 38 5.64 32.22 16.13
N SER A 39 6.48 31.51 15.38
CA SER A 39 7.37 32.15 14.41
C SER A 39 6.56 32.78 13.26
N ALA A 40 7.14 33.78 12.58
CA ALA A 40 6.46 34.45 11.45
C ALA A 40 5.95 33.46 10.36
N PRO A 41 6.72 32.43 9.95
CA PRO A 41 6.26 31.40 9.03
C PRO A 41 5.10 30.56 9.58
N GLU A 42 5.17 30.12 10.85
CA GLU A 42 4.11 29.34 11.49
C GLU A 42 2.78 30.10 11.56
N ALA A 43 2.82 31.41 11.81
CA ALA A 43 1.63 32.25 11.82
C ALA A 43 0.96 32.31 10.43
N GLN A 44 1.76 32.40 9.35
CA GLN A 44 1.25 32.38 7.98
C GLN A 44 0.65 31.01 7.63
N TYR A 45 1.34 29.91 7.97
CA TYR A 45 0.83 28.56 7.75
C TYR A 45 -0.44 28.26 8.55
N ARG A 46 -0.62 28.86 9.72
CA ARG A 46 -1.84 28.73 10.53
C ARG A 46 -3.06 29.33 9.83
N ILE A 47 -2.90 30.47 9.14
CA ILE A 47 -3.97 31.08 8.35
C ILE A 47 -4.39 30.13 7.22
N VAL A 48 -3.42 29.52 6.53
CA VAL A 48 -3.69 28.54 5.47
C VAL A 48 -4.38 27.30 6.04
N ALA A 49 -3.88 26.76 7.15
CA ALA A 49 -4.48 25.59 7.80
C ALA A 49 -5.93 25.85 8.23
N ARG A 50 -6.23 27.07 8.71
CA ARG A 50 -7.59 27.51 9.04
C ARG A 50 -8.48 27.61 7.80
N ALA A 51 -7.99 28.24 6.74
CA ALA A 51 -8.73 28.37 5.48
C ALA A 51 -9.05 27.00 4.85
N LEU A 52 -8.13 26.03 4.95
CA LEU A 52 -8.34 24.66 4.46
C LEU A 52 -9.35 23.86 5.30
N ARG A 53 -9.53 24.21 6.57
CA ARG A 53 -10.50 23.56 7.47
C ARG A 53 -11.90 24.13 7.34
N GLU A 54 -12.02 25.36 6.90
CA GLU A 54 -13.33 25.98 6.72
C GLU A 54 -14.09 25.22 5.63
N PRO A 55 -15.30 24.70 5.92
CA PRO A 55 -16.06 23.98 4.92
C PRO A 55 -16.30 24.92 3.73
N PRO A 56 -16.10 24.45 2.49
CA PRO A 56 -16.35 25.27 1.32
C PRO A 56 -17.79 25.78 1.36
N ALA A 57 -17.98 27.08 1.12
CA ALA A 57 -19.30 27.72 1.19
C ALA A 57 -20.32 27.13 0.19
N ALA A 58 -19.85 26.37 -0.80
CA ALA A 58 -20.68 25.66 -1.75
C ALA A 58 -21.08 24.29 -1.18
N SER A 59 -22.38 24.03 -1.08
CA SER A 59 -22.89 22.69 -0.82
C SER A 59 -22.47 21.75 -1.96
N LEU A 60 -21.87 20.62 -1.59
CA LEU A 60 -21.54 19.57 -2.55
C LEU A 60 -22.84 18.97 -3.12
N PRO A 61 -22.85 18.58 -4.41
CA PRO A 61 -23.98 17.84 -4.97
C PRO A 61 -24.28 16.57 -4.14
N PRO A 62 -25.54 16.15 -4.02
CA PRO A 62 -25.91 14.98 -3.22
C PRO A 62 -25.22 13.69 -3.67
N ASP A 63 -24.87 13.60 -4.96
CA ASP A 63 -24.18 12.45 -5.57
C ASP A 63 -22.65 12.61 -5.66
N PHE A 64 -22.07 13.66 -5.06
CA PHE A 64 -20.63 13.90 -5.15
C PHE A 64 -19.80 12.70 -4.68
N ALA A 65 -20.12 12.15 -3.51
CA ALA A 65 -19.43 10.98 -2.98
C ALA A 65 -19.52 9.77 -3.93
N ARG A 66 -20.68 9.58 -4.59
CA ARG A 66 -20.89 8.52 -5.57
C ARG A 66 -20.05 8.74 -6.83
N GLN A 67 -19.95 9.97 -7.33
CA GLN A 67 -19.14 10.30 -8.50
C GLN A 67 -17.65 10.14 -8.21
N VAL A 68 -17.18 10.59 -7.05
CA VAL A 68 -15.79 10.41 -6.61
C VAL A 68 -15.46 8.94 -6.43
N ALA A 69 -16.35 8.15 -5.82
CA ALA A 69 -16.16 6.70 -5.68
C ALA A 69 -15.99 6.01 -7.04
N ARG A 70 -16.87 6.29 -8.02
CA ARG A 70 -16.76 5.76 -9.39
C ARG A 70 -15.47 6.20 -10.09
N MET A 71 -15.04 7.43 -9.86
CA MET A 71 -13.78 7.93 -10.42
C MET A 71 -12.55 7.25 -9.78
N ALA A 72 -12.61 6.93 -8.49
CA ALA A 72 -11.57 6.19 -7.80
C ALA A 72 -11.51 4.72 -8.26
N GLU A 73 -12.67 4.07 -8.40
CA GLU A 73 -12.79 2.70 -8.92
C GLU A 73 -12.24 2.59 -10.35
N SER A 74 -12.67 3.48 -11.25
CA SER A 74 -12.17 3.49 -12.64
C SER A 74 -10.66 3.76 -12.75
N ARG A 75 -10.09 4.58 -11.86
CA ARG A 75 -8.63 4.78 -11.78
C ARG A 75 -7.90 3.58 -11.19
N ALA A 76 -8.49 2.90 -10.20
CA ALA A 76 -7.94 1.67 -9.65
C ALA A 76 -7.94 0.54 -10.69
N GLU A 77 -8.96 0.46 -11.54
CA GLU A 77 -9.03 -0.46 -12.67
C GLU A 77 -8.07 -0.10 -13.83
N ALA A 78 -7.87 1.20 -14.06
CA ALA A 78 -6.86 1.70 -15.01
C ALA A 78 -5.42 1.58 -14.48
N GLY A 79 -5.26 1.28 -13.18
CA GLY A 79 -4.00 0.90 -12.56
C GLY A 79 -3.44 -0.35 -13.23
N ILE A 80 -2.24 -0.20 -13.77
CA ILE A 80 -1.49 -1.17 -14.58
C ILE A 80 -1.67 -2.62 -14.06
N GLN A 81 -2.46 -3.43 -14.79
CA GLN A 81 -2.70 -4.86 -14.52
C GLN A 81 -1.45 -5.76 -14.67
N ILE A 82 -0.27 -5.16 -14.88
CA ILE A 82 1.01 -5.87 -15.02
C ILE A 82 1.46 -6.43 -13.68
N GLU A 83 1.26 -5.70 -12.57
CA GLU A 83 1.69 -6.14 -11.24
C GLU A 83 1.09 -7.51 -10.84
N PRO A 84 -0.24 -7.74 -10.93
CA PRO A 84 -0.79 -9.06 -10.63
C PRO A 84 -0.37 -10.14 -11.63
N LEU A 85 -0.09 -9.79 -12.88
CA LEU A 85 0.40 -10.73 -13.89
C LEU A 85 1.83 -11.18 -13.58
N VAL A 86 2.72 -10.24 -13.25
CA VAL A 86 4.11 -10.50 -12.88
C VAL A 86 4.18 -11.31 -11.60
N LEU A 87 3.37 -10.99 -10.59
CA LEU A 87 3.29 -11.76 -9.35
C LEU A 87 2.82 -13.20 -9.61
N ARG A 88 1.84 -13.40 -10.49
CA ARG A 88 1.37 -14.74 -10.89
C ARG A 88 2.45 -15.52 -11.64
N ALA A 89 3.12 -14.88 -12.59
CA ALA A 89 4.21 -15.49 -13.35
C ALA A 89 5.37 -15.90 -12.42
N LEU A 90 5.76 -15.01 -11.50
CA LEU A 90 6.78 -15.27 -10.50
C LEU A 90 6.39 -16.43 -9.58
N GLY A 91 5.15 -16.43 -9.08
CA GLY A 91 4.62 -17.52 -8.25
C GLY A 91 4.61 -18.87 -8.99
N ALA A 92 4.24 -18.88 -10.27
CA ALA A 92 4.27 -20.08 -11.10
C ALA A 92 5.70 -20.60 -11.30
N VAL A 93 6.65 -19.72 -11.64
CA VAL A 93 8.07 -20.09 -11.80
C VAL A 93 8.65 -20.61 -10.48
N LEU A 94 8.38 -19.93 -9.38
CA LEU A 94 8.84 -20.34 -8.05
C LEU A 94 8.26 -21.71 -7.67
N GLY A 95 6.95 -21.92 -7.88
CA GLY A 95 6.30 -23.20 -7.63
C GLY A 95 6.91 -24.35 -8.44
N VAL A 96 7.10 -24.16 -9.74
CA VAL A 96 7.75 -25.16 -10.62
C VAL A 96 9.18 -25.44 -10.17
N SER A 97 9.96 -24.40 -9.85
CA SER A 97 11.34 -24.56 -9.37
C SER A 97 11.41 -25.30 -8.03
N GLY A 98 10.46 -25.05 -7.12
CA GLY A 98 10.41 -25.72 -5.82
C GLY A 98 10.09 -27.21 -5.97
N VAL A 99 9.12 -27.55 -6.83
CA VAL A 99 8.80 -28.96 -7.15
C VAL A 99 9.99 -29.65 -7.81
N ALA A 100 10.66 -28.99 -8.75
CA ALA A 100 11.86 -29.54 -9.39
C ALA A 100 12.99 -29.76 -8.36
N ALA A 101 13.27 -28.78 -7.50
CA ALA A 101 14.28 -28.91 -6.45
C ALA A 101 13.97 -30.06 -5.48
N LEU A 102 12.71 -30.23 -5.08
CA LEU A 102 12.27 -31.36 -4.25
C LEU A 102 12.42 -32.70 -4.98
N ALA A 103 12.15 -32.77 -6.28
CA ALA A 103 12.31 -34.00 -7.04
C ALA A 103 13.78 -34.43 -7.16
N TYR A 104 14.70 -33.47 -7.36
CA TYR A 104 16.12 -33.75 -7.53
C TYR A 104 16.86 -33.93 -6.20
N TYR A 105 16.61 -33.06 -5.21
CA TYR A 105 17.37 -33.03 -3.95
C TYR A 105 16.58 -33.53 -2.73
N GLY A 106 15.26 -33.73 -2.87
CA GLY A 106 14.40 -34.09 -1.74
C GLY A 106 14.74 -35.45 -1.14
N ARG A 107 15.30 -36.39 -1.90
CA ARG A 107 15.70 -37.71 -1.38
C ARG A 107 16.87 -37.64 -0.41
N GLU A 108 17.85 -36.76 -0.68
CA GLU A 108 19.01 -36.56 0.19
C GLU A 108 18.63 -35.69 1.40
N ALA A 109 17.79 -34.69 1.20
CA ALA A 109 17.26 -33.86 2.29
C ALA A 109 16.34 -34.63 3.25
N ALA A 110 15.56 -35.59 2.75
CA ALA A 110 14.68 -36.42 3.56
C ALA A 110 15.42 -37.50 4.38
N ALA A 111 16.68 -37.81 4.05
CA ALA A 111 17.45 -38.85 4.74
C ALA A 111 17.75 -38.51 6.21
N GLY A 112 17.69 -37.23 6.60
CA GLY A 112 17.89 -36.77 7.97
C GLY A 112 16.64 -36.22 8.66
N VAL A 113 15.47 -36.26 8.01
CA VAL A 113 14.24 -35.66 8.52
C VAL A 113 13.29 -36.74 9.02
N ASP A 114 12.77 -36.55 10.23
CA ASP A 114 11.77 -37.46 10.81
C ASP A 114 10.53 -37.56 9.87
N PRO A 115 10.14 -38.77 9.43
CA PRO A 115 8.96 -39.00 8.61
C PRO A 115 7.69 -38.37 9.18
N ARG A 116 7.58 -38.28 10.51
CA ARG A 116 6.44 -37.66 11.19
C ARG A 116 6.38 -36.16 10.94
N MET A 117 7.52 -35.49 10.91
CA MET A 117 7.62 -34.05 10.65
C MET A 117 7.33 -33.72 9.18
N LEU A 118 7.75 -34.60 8.26
CA LEU A 118 7.38 -34.59 6.85
C LEU A 118 5.87 -34.76 6.64
N GLN A 119 5.22 -35.66 7.37
CA GLN A 119 3.78 -35.85 7.29
C GLN A 119 2.99 -34.61 7.76
N TRP A 120 3.39 -33.99 8.87
CA TRP A 120 2.73 -32.78 9.37
C TRP A 120 2.95 -31.56 8.46
N SER A 121 4.16 -31.40 7.92
CA SER A 121 4.44 -30.32 6.95
C SER A 121 3.64 -30.48 5.66
N LEU A 122 3.48 -31.71 5.15
CA LEU A 122 2.61 -31.99 4.01
C LEU A 122 1.14 -31.72 4.33
N ALA A 123 0.66 -32.08 5.52
CA ALA A 123 -0.72 -31.82 5.92
C ALA A 123 -1.01 -30.32 6.02
N ILE A 124 -0.10 -29.54 6.62
CA ILE A 124 -0.21 -28.07 6.69
C ILE A 124 -0.14 -27.46 5.28
N GLY A 125 0.81 -27.92 4.46
CA GLY A 125 0.95 -27.48 3.08
C GLY A 125 -0.30 -27.75 2.25
N ALA A 126 -0.89 -28.94 2.37
CA ALA A 126 -2.13 -29.31 1.70
C ALA A 126 -3.31 -28.45 2.16
N CYS A 127 -3.43 -28.20 3.48
CA CYS A 127 -4.50 -27.36 4.03
C CYS A 127 -4.39 -25.90 3.55
N ALA A 128 -3.18 -25.34 3.57
CA ALA A 128 -2.91 -24.00 3.06
C ALA A 128 -3.18 -23.90 1.55
N ALA A 129 -2.72 -24.88 0.77
CA ALA A 129 -2.97 -24.96 -0.66
C ALA A 129 -4.46 -25.04 -0.99
N MET A 130 -5.22 -25.85 -0.24
CA MET A 130 -6.67 -25.98 -0.43
C MET A 130 -7.39 -24.66 -0.11
N THR A 131 -6.99 -23.98 0.98
CA THR A 131 -7.54 -22.67 1.36
C THR A 131 -7.27 -21.61 0.28
N TRP A 132 -6.04 -21.57 -0.24
CA TRP A 132 -5.68 -20.66 -1.34
C TRP A 132 -6.40 -20.98 -2.63
N SER A 133 -6.58 -22.27 -2.97
CA SER A 133 -7.29 -22.66 -4.19
C SER A 133 -8.77 -22.29 -4.14
N LEU A 134 -9.41 -22.40 -2.96
CA LEU A 134 -10.79 -21.96 -2.75
C LEU A 134 -10.92 -20.43 -2.84
N ASP A 135 -10.00 -19.69 -2.23
CA ASP A 135 -9.97 -18.24 -2.32
C ASP A 135 -9.70 -17.74 -3.75
N TRP A 136 -8.81 -18.42 -4.46
CA TRP A 136 -8.55 -18.17 -5.87
C TRP A 136 -9.77 -18.47 -6.74
N ALA A 137 -10.47 -19.58 -6.49
CA ALA A 137 -11.69 -19.96 -7.20
C ALA A 137 -12.84 -18.96 -6.94
N ARG A 138 -13.00 -18.48 -5.71
CA ARG A 138 -13.97 -17.41 -5.38
C ARG A 138 -13.66 -16.11 -6.12
N ARG A 139 -12.38 -15.72 -6.19
CA ARG A 139 -11.94 -14.53 -6.92
C ARG A 139 -12.11 -14.66 -8.44
N TRP A 140 -12.09 -15.88 -8.98
CA TRP A 140 -12.43 -16.15 -10.37
C TRP A 140 -13.93 -16.08 -10.62
N MET A 141 -14.75 -16.73 -9.80
CA MET A 141 -16.21 -16.69 -9.96
C MET A 141 -16.79 -15.27 -9.86
N HIS A 142 -16.24 -14.40 -8.99
CA HIS A 142 -16.67 -12.99 -8.93
C HIS A 142 -16.20 -12.14 -10.11
N ARG A 143 -15.21 -12.58 -10.89
CA ARG A 143 -14.83 -11.92 -12.15
C ARG A 143 -15.78 -12.24 -13.29
N ASP A 144 -16.53 -13.34 -13.19
CA ASP A 144 -17.36 -13.87 -14.26
C ASP A 144 -18.84 -13.45 -14.16
N GLU A 145 -19.26 -12.60 -13.20
CA GLU A 145 -20.57 -11.95 -13.31
C GLU A 145 -20.52 -10.93 -14.46
N PRO A 146 -21.03 -11.26 -15.66
CA PRO A 146 -21.06 -10.32 -16.75
C PRO A 146 -22.13 -9.30 -16.39
N MET A 147 -21.82 -8.02 -16.55
CA MET A 147 -22.79 -6.93 -16.40
C MET A 147 -24.01 -7.16 -17.30
N ARG A 148 -25.02 -7.87 -16.78
CA ARG A 148 -26.37 -7.90 -17.33
C ARG A 148 -27.04 -6.60 -16.93
N HIS A 149 -26.63 -5.53 -17.59
CA HIS A 149 -27.45 -4.34 -17.72
C HIS A 149 -28.57 -4.64 -18.71
N ALA A 150 -29.75 -4.89 -18.16
CA ALA A 150 -31.03 -4.65 -18.83
C ALA A 150 -31.65 -3.41 -18.20
#